data_AF-A0A317KIE8-F1
#
_entry.id   AF-A0A317KIE8-F1
#
_cell.length_a   1.000
_cell.length_b   1.000
_cell.length_c   1.000
_cell.angle_alpha   90.00
_cell.angle_beta   90.00
_cell.angle_gamma   90.00
#
_symmetry.space_group_name_H-M   'P 1'
#
loop_
_entity.id
_entity.type
_entity.pdbx_description
1 polymer ?
#
loop_
_entity_poly.entity_id
_entity_poly.type
_entity_poly.pdbx_seq_one_letter_code
_entity_poly.pdbx_strand_id
1 'polypeptide(L)'
;MAGPSRDVVQRLYATPPDRFVAARDAAVDDARRAGDRAAAREIAKLRRPTVAAWLVNLLAIRRPELVADLAQLSESLRSAQRELRGTKLRELSAQRRAVVGALVAEVRKLAAAEKDAPPAGKLPLAEVEATLNAALSDAEVAEQVRSGRLLRATHYAGFGEVPRPQLRLVTGGVEEPPVPDREAERAEARRARDERAAERAARAERAKRRRALERELAQARSDQKKAETELTGATRSEEDGAATLDRIETELAELERRRAVAEQELSRAKLARRAAERAFTAARRRTGEVEAAVEALDAEEEDAAGGDQRAD
;
A
#
# COMPACT_ATOMS: atom_id res chain seq x y z
N MET A 1 24.84 6.87 25.50
CA MET A 1 25.73 7.06 24.33
C MET A 1 24.85 7.07 23.11
N ALA A 2 24.70 8.22 22.46
CA ALA A 2 23.80 8.37 21.31
C ALA A 2 24.35 7.54 20.15
N GLY A 3 23.54 6.60 19.65
CA GLY A 3 23.86 5.87 18.42
C GLY A 3 23.79 6.79 17.19
N PRO A 4 24.10 6.27 15.99
CA PRO A 4 24.03 7.06 14.77
C PRO A 4 22.59 7.56 14.56
N SER A 5 22.46 8.79 14.05
CA SER A 5 21.15 9.37 13.75
C SER A 5 20.33 8.42 12.86
N ARG A 6 19.03 8.30 13.14
CA ARG A 6 18.08 7.49 12.38
C ARG A 6 18.16 7.80 10.89
N ASP A 7 18.33 9.07 10.54
CA ASP A 7 18.38 9.55 9.16
C ASP A 7 19.60 9.02 8.40
N VAL A 8 20.76 8.92 9.07
CA VAL A 8 21.98 8.36 8.47
C VAL A 8 21.76 6.88 8.13
N VAL A 9 21.18 6.13 9.06
CA VAL A 9 20.93 4.70 8.85
C VAL A 9 19.89 4.47 7.75
N GLN A 10 18.83 5.28 7.70
CA GLN A 10 17.83 5.21 6.63
C GLN A 10 18.44 5.53 5.26
N ARG A 11 19.28 6.57 5.15
CA ARG A 11 19.97 6.87 3.89
C ARG A 11 20.86 5.71 3.42
N LEU A 12 21.57 5.06 4.34
CA LEU A 12 22.40 3.90 4.00
C LEU A 12 21.57 2.71 3.51
N TYR A 13 20.46 2.38 4.18
CA TYR A 13 19.60 1.26 3.76
C TYR A 13 18.68 1.59 2.57
N ALA A 14 18.53 2.86 2.18
CA ALA A 14 17.93 3.27 0.91
C ALA A 14 18.92 3.17 -0.26
N THR A 15 20.22 3.12 0.00
CA THR A 15 21.26 3.03 -1.04
C THR A 15 21.30 1.62 -1.65
N PRO A 16 21.42 1.47 -2.98
CA PRO A 16 21.55 0.16 -3.62
C PRO A 16 22.66 -0.71 -3.00
N PRO A 17 22.47 -2.03 -2.87
CA PRO A 17 23.42 -2.90 -2.16
C PRO A 17 24.86 -2.83 -2.67
N ASP A 18 25.05 -2.66 -3.98
CA ASP A 18 26.38 -2.57 -4.60
C ASP A 18 27.12 -1.28 -4.22
N ARG A 19 26.39 -0.23 -3.83
CA ARG A 19 26.93 1.06 -3.36
C ARG A 19 26.97 1.18 -1.84
N PHE A 20 26.33 0.27 -1.12
CA PHE A 20 26.17 0.33 0.34
C PHE A 20 27.52 0.46 1.08
N VAL A 21 28.52 -0.34 0.72
CA VAL A 21 29.82 -0.33 1.42
C VAL A 21 30.51 1.01 1.26
N ALA A 22 30.55 1.55 0.03
CA ALA A 22 31.15 2.86 -0.24
C ALA A 22 30.40 3.98 0.50
N ALA A 23 29.06 3.95 0.50
CA ALA A 23 28.25 4.92 1.23
C ALA A 23 28.44 4.82 2.75
N ARG A 24 28.55 3.60 3.30
CA ARG A 24 28.83 3.36 4.71
C ARG A 24 30.19 3.93 5.11
N ASP A 25 31.23 3.64 4.33
CA ASP A 25 32.59 4.09 4.64
C ASP A 25 32.70 5.62 4.57
N ALA A 26 32.04 6.27 3.60
CA ALA A 26 31.91 7.73 3.55
C ALA A 26 31.20 8.29 4.80
N ALA A 27 30.09 7.68 5.22
CA ALA A 27 29.36 8.09 6.42
C ALA A 27 30.19 7.88 7.72
N VAL A 28 31.04 6.85 7.78
CA VAL A 28 31.99 6.65 8.88
C VAL A 28 33.00 7.79 8.94
N ASP A 29 33.56 8.18 7.81
CA ASP A 29 34.56 9.24 7.75
C ASP A 29 33.93 10.62 8.05
N ASP A 30 32.70 10.88 7.62
CA ASP A 30 31.92 12.06 8.00
C ASP A 30 31.72 12.14 9.52
N ALA A 31 31.31 11.03 10.15
CA ALA A 31 31.12 10.98 11.59
C ALA A 31 32.44 11.21 12.36
N ARG A 32 33.56 10.67 11.85
CA ARG A 32 34.90 10.93 12.41
C ARG A 32 35.30 12.39 12.28
N ARG A 33 35.06 13.03 11.14
CA ARG A 33 35.32 14.46 10.92
C ARG A 33 34.49 15.35 11.83
N ALA A 34 33.25 14.94 12.12
CA ALA A 34 32.37 15.60 13.08
C ALA A 34 32.73 15.35 14.56
N GLY A 35 33.77 14.54 14.83
CA GLY A 35 34.20 14.21 16.20
C GLY A 35 33.39 13.09 16.88
N ASP A 36 32.37 12.52 16.21
CA ASP A 36 31.53 11.47 16.77
C ASP A 36 32.09 10.07 16.49
N ARG A 37 33.09 9.69 17.29
CA ARG A 37 33.71 8.36 17.22
C ARG A 37 32.75 7.22 17.58
N ALA A 38 31.71 7.48 18.37
CA ALA A 38 30.75 6.46 18.76
C ALA A 38 29.83 6.13 17.58
N ALA A 39 29.24 7.13 16.93
CA ALA A 39 28.44 6.94 15.72
C ALA A 39 29.25 6.30 14.59
N ALA A 40 30.51 6.72 14.40
CA ALA A 40 31.39 6.11 13.39
C ALA A 40 31.57 4.59 13.59
N ARG A 41 31.74 4.14 14.84
CA ARG A 41 31.86 2.70 15.18
C ARG A 41 30.56 1.95 14.91
N GLU A 42 29.42 2.54 15.23
CA GLU A 42 28.12 1.91 15.00
C GLU A 42 27.75 1.85 13.50
N ILE A 43 28.06 2.89 12.73
CA ILE A 43 27.88 2.90 11.27
C ILE A 43 28.76 1.82 10.63
N ALA A 44 30.01 1.66 11.09
CA ALA A 44 30.92 0.63 10.58
C ALA A 44 30.39 -0.80 10.78
N LYS A 45 29.57 -1.05 11.81
CA LYS A 45 28.96 -2.36 12.09
C LYS A 45 27.79 -2.69 11.16
N LEU A 46 27.23 -1.70 10.45
CA LEU A 46 26.10 -1.93 9.54
C LEU A 46 26.51 -2.86 8.40
N ARG A 47 25.64 -3.83 8.13
CA ARG A 47 25.86 -4.88 7.13
C ARG A 47 25.09 -4.57 5.85
N ARG A 48 25.68 -4.96 4.73
CA ARG A 48 25.05 -4.83 3.41
C ARG A 48 23.77 -5.69 3.35
N PRO A 49 22.60 -5.12 3.02
CA PRO A 49 21.38 -5.88 2.81
C PRO A 49 21.44 -6.68 1.49
N THR A 50 20.64 -7.76 1.37
CA THR A 50 20.37 -8.38 0.06
C THR A 50 19.54 -7.45 -0.83
N VAL A 51 19.47 -7.73 -2.14
CA VAL A 51 18.63 -6.92 -3.05
C VAL A 51 17.16 -6.94 -2.64
N ALA A 52 16.61 -8.11 -2.28
CA ALA A 52 15.23 -8.22 -1.79
C ALA A 52 15.01 -7.40 -0.50
N ALA A 53 15.95 -7.47 0.45
CA ALA A 53 15.86 -6.72 1.70
C ALA A 53 15.97 -5.21 1.48
N TRP A 54 16.85 -4.77 0.57
CA TRP A 54 16.96 -3.36 0.17
C TRP A 54 15.66 -2.84 -0.44
N LEU A 55 15.01 -3.61 -1.32
CA LEU A 55 13.72 -3.25 -1.91
C LEU A 55 12.63 -3.03 -0.84
N VAL A 56 12.56 -3.91 0.17
CA VAL A 56 11.61 -3.77 1.28
C VAL A 56 11.98 -2.59 2.18
N ASN A 57 13.27 -2.38 2.46
CA ASN A 57 13.74 -1.21 3.22
C ASN A 57 13.39 0.10 2.50
N LEU A 58 13.55 0.13 1.17
CA LEU A 58 13.21 1.29 0.34
C LEU A 58 11.73 1.64 0.46
N LEU A 59 10.84 0.65 0.43
CA LEU A 59 9.41 0.84 0.69
C LEU A 59 9.18 1.41 2.09
N ALA A 60 9.76 0.82 3.14
CA ALA A 60 9.57 1.27 4.52
C ALA A 60 10.12 2.69 4.80
N ILE A 61 11.16 3.09 4.07
CA ILE A 61 11.81 4.40 4.22
C ILE A 61 11.10 5.47 3.40
N ARG A 62 10.69 5.17 2.16
CA ARG A 62 10.10 6.15 1.22
C ARG A 62 8.58 6.24 1.32
N ARG A 63 7.93 5.16 1.74
CA ARG A 63 6.47 4.99 1.84
C ARG A 63 6.08 4.33 3.18
N PRO A 64 6.47 4.90 4.33
CA PRO A 64 6.13 4.33 5.64
C PRO A 64 4.63 4.14 5.87
N GLU A 65 3.79 4.98 5.24
CA GLU A 65 2.33 4.89 5.23
C GLU A 65 1.83 3.54 4.69
N LEU A 66 2.42 3.06 3.59
CA LEU A 66 2.02 1.80 2.96
C LEU A 66 2.38 0.58 3.82
N VAL A 67 3.47 0.68 4.60
CA VAL A 67 3.84 -0.36 5.56
C VAL A 67 2.92 -0.34 6.78
N ALA A 68 2.43 0.84 7.19
CA ALA A 68 1.44 0.95 8.26
C ALA A 68 0.10 0.32 7.87
N ASP A 69 -0.35 0.51 6.63
CA ASP A 69 -1.58 -0.11 6.09
C ASP A 69 -1.49 -1.64 6.10
N LEU A 70 -0.31 -2.20 5.81
CA LEU A 70 -0.06 -3.63 5.90
C LEU A 70 -0.25 -4.16 7.32
N ALA A 71 0.18 -3.39 8.33
CA ALA A 71 -0.02 -3.75 9.74
C ALA A 71 -1.51 -3.72 10.13
N GLN A 72 -2.27 -2.74 9.67
CA GLN A 72 -3.73 -2.67 9.90
C GLN A 72 -4.47 -3.86 9.26
N LEU A 73 -4.07 -4.26 8.04
CA LEU A 73 -4.62 -5.44 7.39
C LEU A 73 -4.29 -6.72 8.16
N SER A 74 -3.07 -6.84 8.70
CA SER A 74 -2.67 -8.00 9.52
C SER A 74 -3.55 -8.16 10.76
N GLU A 75 -3.93 -7.06 11.42
CA GLU A 75 -4.81 -7.12 12.59
C GLU A 75 -6.25 -7.49 12.21
N SER A 76 -6.75 -6.94 11.11
CA SER A 76 -8.07 -7.29 10.58
C SER A 76 -8.18 -8.77 10.24
N LEU A 77 -7.12 -9.35 9.64
CA LEU A 77 -7.02 -10.78 9.36
C LEU A 77 -7.03 -11.62 10.64
N ARG A 78 -6.23 -11.26 11.65
CA ARG A 78 -6.20 -11.96 12.94
C ARG A 78 -7.55 -11.89 13.66
N SER A 79 -8.25 -10.75 13.63
CA SER A 79 -9.58 -10.63 14.23
C SER A 79 -10.60 -11.54 13.53
N ALA A 80 -10.63 -11.54 12.19
CA ALA A 80 -11.54 -12.39 11.44
C ALA A 80 -11.27 -13.89 11.64
N GLN A 81 -10.01 -14.28 11.85
CA GLN A 81 -9.62 -15.65 12.19
C GLN A 81 -10.11 -16.04 13.59
N ARG A 82 -9.92 -15.17 14.60
CA ARG A 82 -10.42 -15.38 15.98
C ARG A 82 -11.95 -15.52 16.02
N GLU A 83 -12.65 -14.76 15.19
CA GLU A 83 -14.12 -14.76 15.10
C GLU A 83 -14.70 -15.86 14.17
N LEU A 84 -13.85 -16.70 13.55
CA LEU A 84 -14.24 -17.82 12.68
C LEU A 84 -15.17 -17.41 11.50
N ARG A 85 -15.04 -16.18 10.99
CA ARG A 85 -15.90 -15.64 9.92
C ARG A 85 -15.43 -16.07 8.53
N GLY A 86 -15.82 -17.26 8.07
CA GLY A 86 -15.35 -17.86 6.81
C GLY A 86 -15.60 -17.03 5.53
N THR A 87 -16.71 -16.29 5.43
CA THR A 87 -16.96 -15.35 4.32
C THR A 87 -15.99 -14.17 4.37
N LYS A 88 -15.80 -13.59 5.55
CA LYS A 88 -14.89 -12.47 5.77
C LYS A 88 -13.43 -12.85 5.52
N LEU A 89 -13.04 -14.07 5.85
CA LEU A 89 -11.69 -14.60 5.56
C LEU A 89 -11.41 -14.70 4.06
N ARG A 90 -12.41 -15.05 3.23
CA ARG A 90 -12.25 -15.07 1.77
C ARG A 90 -12.07 -13.67 1.19
N GLU A 91 -12.89 -12.71 1.62
CA GLU A 91 -12.75 -11.30 1.24
C GLU A 91 -11.37 -10.75 1.64
N LEU A 92 -10.95 -10.96 2.89
CA LEU A 92 -9.66 -10.48 3.39
C LEU A 92 -8.48 -11.18 2.71
N SER A 93 -8.63 -12.44 2.26
CA SER A 93 -7.61 -13.14 1.48
C SER A 93 -7.45 -12.54 0.09
N ALA A 94 -8.54 -12.13 -0.56
CA ALA A 94 -8.49 -11.42 -1.83
C ALA A 94 -7.86 -10.03 -1.67
N GLN A 95 -8.28 -9.28 -0.64
CA GLN A 95 -7.71 -7.98 -0.28
C GLN A 95 -6.20 -8.09 0.01
N ARG A 96 -5.76 -9.13 0.72
CA ARG A 96 -4.34 -9.44 0.95
C ARG A 96 -3.56 -9.53 -0.35
N ARG A 97 -4.02 -10.32 -1.32
CA ARG A 97 -3.32 -10.47 -2.61
C ARG A 97 -3.25 -9.14 -3.37
N ALA A 98 -4.34 -8.37 -3.38
CA ALA A 98 -4.39 -7.07 -4.04
C ALA A 98 -3.40 -6.07 -3.41
N VAL A 99 -3.40 -5.94 -2.08
CA VAL A 99 -2.49 -5.03 -1.35
C VAL A 99 -1.04 -5.44 -1.57
N VAL A 100 -0.70 -6.72 -1.40
CA VAL A 100 0.68 -7.18 -1.62
C VAL A 100 1.13 -6.94 -3.07
N GLY A 101 0.28 -7.20 -4.05
CA GLY A 101 0.58 -6.91 -5.46
C GLY A 101 0.83 -5.42 -5.73
N ALA A 102 0.02 -4.54 -5.13
CA ALA A 102 0.21 -3.09 -5.22
C ALA A 102 1.53 -2.63 -4.58
N LEU A 103 1.91 -3.18 -3.43
CA LEU A 103 3.18 -2.89 -2.77
C LEU A 103 4.38 -3.35 -3.61
N VAL A 104 4.31 -4.53 -4.22
CA VAL A 104 5.37 -5.02 -5.12
C VAL A 104 5.50 -4.12 -6.36
N ALA A 105 4.38 -3.63 -6.90
CA ALA A 105 4.40 -2.67 -7.99
C ALA A 105 5.03 -1.33 -7.58
N GLU A 106 4.73 -0.83 -6.38
CA GLU A 106 5.34 0.40 -5.84
C GLU A 106 6.83 0.22 -5.58
N VAL A 107 7.25 -0.91 -5.00
CA VAL A 107 8.67 -1.27 -4.84
C VAL A 107 9.42 -1.20 -6.17
N ARG A 108 8.82 -1.72 -7.26
CA ARG A 108 9.43 -1.65 -8.59
C ARG A 108 9.60 -0.20 -9.07
N LYS A 109 8.62 0.67 -8.84
CA LYS A 109 8.71 2.10 -9.19
C LYS A 109 9.78 2.81 -8.37
N LEU A 110 9.83 2.57 -7.07
CA LEU A 110 10.84 3.12 -6.17
C LEU A 110 12.25 2.70 -6.61
N ALA A 111 12.44 1.41 -6.91
CA ALA A 111 13.72 0.90 -7.40
C ALA A 111 14.14 1.55 -8.74
N ALA A 112 13.19 1.77 -9.66
CA ALA A 112 13.47 2.42 -10.93
C ALA A 112 13.87 3.90 -10.81
N ALA A 113 13.49 4.56 -9.71
CA ALA A 113 13.88 5.94 -9.42
C ALA A 113 15.28 6.05 -8.78
N GLU A 114 15.84 4.95 -8.29
CA GLU A 114 17.16 4.94 -7.65
C GLU A 114 18.28 4.80 -8.69
N LYS A 115 19.26 5.69 -8.61
CA LYS A 115 20.45 5.63 -9.45
C LYS A 115 21.29 4.41 -9.07
N ASP A 116 21.83 3.71 -10.07
CA ASP A 116 22.60 2.47 -9.90
C ASP A 116 21.80 1.31 -9.28
N ALA A 117 20.46 1.36 -9.34
CA ALA A 117 19.64 0.23 -8.98
C ALA A 117 19.90 -0.97 -9.91
N PRO A 118 19.77 -2.22 -9.42
CA PRO A 118 19.82 -3.39 -10.26
C PRO A 118 18.78 -3.32 -11.40
N PRO A 119 19.08 -3.86 -12.59
CA PRO A 119 18.15 -3.83 -13.72
C PRO A 119 16.79 -4.44 -13.34
N ALA A 120 15.69 -3.83 -13.83
CA ALA A 120 14.32 -4.22 -13.47
C ALA A 120 14.04 -5.72 -13.65
N GLY A 121 14.58 -6.35 -14.70
CA GLY A 121 14.41 -7.79 -14.97
C GLY A 121 15.18 -8.73 -14.04
N LYS A 122 16.06 -8.22 -13.16
CA LYS A 122 16.83 -8.99 -12.17
C LYS A 122 16.37 -8.75 -10.74
N LEU A 123 15.31 -7.98 -10.54
CA LEU A 123 14.80 -7.72 -9.19
C LEU A 123 14.14 -8.99 -8.62
N PRO A 124 14.50 -9.42 -7.41
CA PRO A 124 13.92 -10.61 -6.76
C PRO A 124 12.53 -10.28 -6.18
N LEU A 125 11.57 -9.92 -7.04
CA LEU A 125 10.23 -9.47 -6.62
C LEU A 125 9.44 -10.58 -5.89
N ALA A 126 9.69 -11.85 -6.22
CA ALA A 126 9.08 -12.97 -5.52
C ALA A 126 9.53 -13.07 -4.04
N GLU A 127 10.80 -12.78 -3.74
CA GLU A 127 11.30 -12.73 -2.35
C GLU A 127 10.75 -11.53 -1.58
N VAL A 128 10.55 -10.40 -2.26
CA VAL A 128 9.88 -9.22 -1.70
C VAL A 128 8.45 -9.57 -1.34
N GLU A 129 7.71 -10.17 -2.27
CA GLU A 129 6.34 -10.63 -2.04
C GLU A 129 6.27 -11.63 -0.88
N ALA A 130 7.19 -12.60 -0.81
CA ALA A 130 7.26 -13.55 0.29
C ALA A 130 7.49 -12.87 1.65
N THR A 131 8.36 -11.85 1.70
CA THR A 131 8.64 -11.08 2.92
C THR A 131 7.43 -10.26 3.38
N LEU A 132 6.72 -9.61 2.46
CA LEU A 132 5.48 -8.87 2.77
C LEU A 132 4.37 -9.82 3.26
N ASN A 133 4.27 -11.00 2.67
CA ASN A 133 3.35 -12.04 3.12
C ASN A 133 3.71 -12.59 4.51
N ALA A 134 4.99 -12.73 4.81
CA ALA A 134 5.47 -13.12 6.14
C ALA A 134 5.11 -12.03 7.17
N ALA A 135 5.32 -10.75 6.85
CA ALA A 135 4.95 -9.61 7.71
C ALA A 135 3.43 -9.54 8.01
N LEU A 136 2.58 -9.97 7.09
CA LEU A 136 1.14 -10.07 7.35
C LEU A 136 0.78 -11.18 8.35
N SER A 137 1.61 -12.22 8.44
CA SER A 137 1.35 -13.41 9.25
C SER A 137 2.03 -13.33 10.61
N ASP A 138 3.13 -12.60 10.71
CA ASP A 138 4.00 -12.53 11.88
C ASP A 138 4.30 -11.07 12.26
N ALA A 139 3.93 -10.69 13.49
CA ALA A 139 4.11 -9.34 14.02
C ALA A 139 5.58 -8.97 14.20
N GLU A 140 6.46 -9.92 14.52
CA GLU A 140 7.90 -9.66 14.64
C GLU A 140 8.51 -9.31 13.27
N VAL A 141 8.08 -10.02 12.22
CA VAL A 141 8.49 -9.74 10.84
C VAL A 141 7.95 -8.38 10.39
N ALA A 142 6.71 -8.03 10.75
CA ALA A 142 6.14 -6.72 10.46
C ALA A 142 6.96 -5.57 11.08
N GLU A 143 7.39 -5.71 12.34
CA GLU A 143 8.23 -4.70 12.99
C GLU A 143 9.64 -4.63 12.37
N GLN A 144 10.20 -5.76 11.95
CA GLN A 144 11.46 -5.76 11.20
C GLN A 144 11.33 -5.01 9.87
N VAL A 145 10.25 -5.22 9.11
CA VAL A 145 9.94 -4.46 7.88
C VAL A 145 9.81 -2.96 8.20
N ARG A 146 9.01 -2.61 9.21
CA ARG A 146 8.77 -1.21 9.63
C ARG A 146 10.06 -0.50 10.03
N SER A 147 11.04 -1.22 10.57
CA SER A 147 12.33 -0.64 10.95
C SER A 147 13.12 -0.10 9.75
N GLY A 148 12.88 -0.61 8.54
CA GLY A 148 13.63 -0.27 7.33
C GLY A 148 15.10 -0.73 7.36
N ARG A 149 15.43 -1.75 8.16
CA ARG A 149 16.79 -2.25 8.39
C ARG A 149 16.92 -3.76 8.16
N LEU A 150 16.11 -4.34 7.28
CA LEU A 150 16.20 -5.75 6.91
C LEU A 150 17.54 -6.05 6.22
N LEU A 151 18.16 -7.16 6.62
CA LEU A 151 19.42 -7.62 6.03
C LEU A 151 19.21 -8.71 4.98
N ARG A 152 18.16 -9.53 5.13
CA ARG A 152 17.79 -10.63 4.22
C ARG A 152 16.28 -10.69 4.08
N ALA A 153 15.79 -11.28 3.00
CA ALA A 153 14.39 -11.60 2.84
C ALA A 153 13.96 -12.66 3.86
N THR A 154 12.75 -12.53 4.40
CA THR A 154 12.19 -13.44 5.39
C THR A 154 11.06 -14.24 4.73
N HIS A 155 11.07 -15.55 4.88
CA HIS A 155 10.03 -16.42 4.32
C HIS A 155 9.25 -17.09 5.46
N TYR A 156 7.93 -17.14 5.34
CA TYR A 156 7.08 -17.92 6.23
C TYR A 156 7.16 -19.40 5.84
N ALA A 157 7.88 -20.21 6.63
CA ALA A 157 7.99 -21.65 6.43
C ALA A 157 6.86 -22.39 7.17
N GLY A 158 5.68 -22.46 6.55
CA GLY A 158 4.65 -23.43 6.91
C GLY A 158 4.67 -24.57 5.90
N PHE A 159 5.16 -25.74 6.33
CA PHE A 159 5.46 -26.99 5.58
C PHE A 159 6.89 -27.08 5.04
N GLY A 160 7.67 -27.93 5.71
CA GLY A 160 9.08 -28.19 5.44
C GLY A 160 9.32 -28.92 4.11
N GLU A 161 10.43 -28.56 3.49
CA GLU A 161 10.97 -29.22 2.30
C GLU A 161 11.39 -30.66 2.66
N VAL A 162 10.96 -31.62 1.83
CA VAL A 162 11.39 -33.02 1.93
C VAL A 162 12.59 -33.22 1.00
N PRO A 163 13.77 -33.65 1.48
CA PRO A 163 14.88 -34.02 0.61
C PRO A 163 14.65 -35.41 -0.03
N ARG A 164 14.85 -35.50 -1.35
CA ARG A 164 14.82 -36.74 -2.15
C ARG A 164 16.08 -37.58 -1.90
N PRO A 165 16.00 -38.93 -1.86
CA PRO A 165 17.20 -39.77 -1.76
C PRO A 165 17.93 -39.91 -3.10
N GLN A 166 19.27 -39.97 -3.05
CA GLN A 166 20.12 -40.38 -4.17
C GLN A 166 20.36 -41.89 -4.10
N LEU A 167 19.98 -42.61 -5.15
CA LEU A 167 20.34 -44.02 -5.35
C LEU A 167 21.68 -44.11 -6.09
N ARG A 168 22.55 -45.02 -5.65
CA ARG A 168 23.85 -45.31 -6.25
C ARG A 168 23.81 -46.72 -6.85
N LEU A 169 24.02 -46.83 -8.16
CA LEU A 169 24.17 -48.11 -8.87
C LEU A 169 25.54 -48.74 -8.52
N VAL A 170 25.54 -50.03 -8.21
CA VAL A 170 26.74 -50.89 -8.15
C VAL A 170 26.61 -51.92 -9.26
N THR A 171 27.50 -51.86 -10.24
CA THR A 171 27.67 -52.87 -11.28
C THR A 171 28.81 -53.80 -10.88
N GLY A 172 28.54 -55.10 -10.80
CA GLY A 172 29.54 -56.17 -10.68
C GLY A 172 29.18 -57.27 -11.67
N GLY A 173 30.07 -57.51 -12.64
CA GLY A 173 29.91 -58.54 -13.66
C GLY A 173 30.54 -59.87 -13.25
N VAL A 174 30.11 -60.95 -13.93
CA VAL A 174 30.90 -62.16 -14.22
C VAL A 174 30.33 -62.79 -15.50
N GLU A 175 31.22 -63.17 -16.41
CA GLU A 175 31.02 -63.85 -17.71
C GLU A 175 31.34 -65.35 -17.52
N GLU A 176 30.54 -66.33 -17.99
CA GLU A 176 30.68 -67.22 -19.18
C GLU A 176 29.90 -68.56 -18.86
N PRO A 177 29.64 -69.57 -19.74
CA PRO A 177 29.80 -69.75 -21.20
C PRO A 177 28.52 -70.32 -21.93
N PRO A 178 28.52 -70.63 -23.26
CA PRO A 178 27.31 -70.90 -24.06
C PRO A 178 27.12 -72.36 -24.57
N VAL A 179 25.87 -72.76 -24.86
CA VAL A 179 25.47 -73.97 -25.66
C VAL A 179 24.02 -73.83 -26.21
N PRO A 180 23.56 -74.57 -27.26
CA PRO A 180 23.11 -73.95 -28.51
C PRO A 180 21.66 -74.27 -28.98
N ASP A 181 21.22 -73.53 -30.01
CA ASP A 181 20.38 -73.93 -31.16
C ASP A 181 18.88 -74.25 -31.04
N ARG A 182 18.13 -73.52 -30.20
CA ARG A 182 16.67 -73.30 -30.40
C ARG A 182 16.21 -71.87 -30.10
N GLU A 183 17.03 -70.88 -30.41
CA GLU A 183 16.82 -69.49 -30.00
C GLU A 183 16.21 -68.58 -31.07
N ALA A 184 16.40 -68.87 -32.37
CA ALA A 184 15.96 -67.96 -33.44
C ALA A 184 14.43 -67.79 -33.54
N GLU A 185 13.65 -68.87 -33.54
CA GLU A 185 12.17 -68.80 -33.59
C GLU A 185 11.56 -68.25 -32.28
N ARG A 186 12.17 -68.55 -31.12
CA ARG A 186 11.74 -68.01 -29.83
C ARG A 186 12.12 -66.53 -29.68
N ALA A 187 13.19 -66.07 -30.32
CA ALA A 187 13.60 -64.68 -30.33
C ALA A 187 12.70 -63.81 -31.23
N GLU A 188 12.29 -64.29 -32.40
CA GLU A 188 11.34 -63.56 -33.26
C GLU A 188 9.95 -63.44 -32.62
N ALA A 189 9.43 -64.53 -32.03
CA ALA A 189 8.15 -64.50 -31.32
C ALA A 189 8.18 -63.57 -30.08
N ARG A 190 9.33 -63.46 -29.40
CA ARG A 190 9.55 -62.49 -28.31
C ARG A 190 9.59 -61.06 -28.83
N ARG A 191 10.36 -60.78 -29.90
CA ARG A 191 10.45 -59.44 -30.51
C ARG A 191 9.09 -58.92 -30.98
N ALA A 192 8.28 -59.74 -31.64
CA ALA A 192 6.93 -59.35 -32.08
C ALA A 192 5.97 -59.10 -30.89
N ARG A 193 6.14 -59.83 -29.78
CA ARG A 193 5.38 -59.61 -28.54
C ARG A 193 5.80 -58.32 -27.84
N ASP A 194 7.09 -58.03 -27.85
CA ASP A 194 7.69 -56.83 -27.25
C ASP A 194 7.33 -55.56 -28.04
N GLU A 195 7.33 -55.60 -29.37
CA GLU A 195 6.84 -54.50 -30.22
C GLU A 195 5.35 -54.20 -29.97
N ARG A 196 4.49 -55.23 -29.94
CA ARG A 196 3.07 -55.04 -29.61
C ARG A 196 2.87 -54.52 -28.18
N ALA A 197 3.73 -54.91 -27.24
CA ALA A 197 3.71 -54.36 -25.88
C ALA A 197 4.15 -52.88 -25.86
N ALA A 198 5.19 -52.52 -26.61
CA ALA A 198 5.68 -51.16 -26.75
C ALA A 198 4.65 -50.23 -27.42
N GLU A 199 3.97 -50.68 -28.48
CA GLU A 199 2.89 -49.92 -29.10
C GLU A 199 1.70 -49.69 -28.16
N ARG A 200 1.30 -50.72 -27.40
CA ARG A 200 0.24 -50.58 -26.39
C ARG A 200 0.65 -49.61 -25.29
N ALA A 201 1.90 -49.68 -24.82
CA ALA A 201 2.43 -48.74 -23.84
C ALA A 201 2.46 -47.31 -24.39
N ALA A 202 2.89 -47.10 -25.63
CA ALA A 202 2.90 -45.79 -26.29
C ALA A 202 1.48 -45.22 -26.46
N ARG A 203 0.50 -46.05 -26.84
CA ARG A 203 -0.92 -45.63 -26.93
C ARG A 203 -1.49 -45.28 -25.55
N ALA A 204 -1.17 -46.06 -24.51
CA ALA A 204 -1.59 -45.77 -23.15
C ALA A 204 -1.00 -44.45 -22.63
N GLU A 205 0.30 -44.20 -22.88
CA GLU A 205 0.96 -42.94 -22.53
C GLU A 205 0.37 -41.74 -23.27
N ARG A 206 0.10 -41.86 -24.58
CA ARG A 206 -0.58 -40.81 -25.36
C ARG A 206 -1.99 -40.52 -24.82
N ALA A 207 -2.75 -41.56 -24.48
CA ALA A 207 -4.09 -41.41 -23.89
C ALA A 207 -4.03 -40.73 -22.51
N LYS A 208 -3.04 -41.08 -21.69
CA LYS A 208 -2.81 -40.44 -20.38
C LYS A 208 -2.45 -38.96 -20.53
N ARG A 209 -1.54 -38.64 -21.45
CA ARG A 209 -1.17 -37.24 -21.78
C ARG A 209 -2.37 -36.45 -22.28
N ARG A 210 -3.16 -37.01 -23.19
CA ARG A 210 -4.39 -36.37 -23.70
C ARG A 210 -5.37 -36.06 -22.57
N ARG A 211 -5.62 -37.03 -21.67
CA ARG A 211 -6.50 -36.82 -20.51
C ARG A 211 -5.96 -35.76 -19.54
N ALA A 212 -4.64 -35.70 -19.36
CA ALA A 212 -4.01 -34.66 -18.53
C ALA A 212 -4.23 -33.26 -19.14
N LEU A 213 -3.97 -33.10 -20.44
CA LEU A 213 -4.19 -31.84 -21.17
C LEU A 213 -5.67 -31.44 -21.20
N GLU A 214 -6.60 -32.38 -21.35
CA GLU A 214 -8.04 -32.10 -21.30
C GLU A 214 -8.47 -31.57 -19.92
N ARG A 215 -7.92 -32.13 -18.84
CA ARG A 215 -8.17 -31.63 -17.47
C ARG A 215 -7.58 -30.24 -17.26
N GLU A 216 -6.36 -30.03 -17.72
CA GLU A 216 -5.70 -28.72 -17.65
C GLU A 216 -6.46 -27.65 -18.44
N LEU A 217 -6.92 -27.97 -19.66
CA LEU A 217 -7.75 -27.08 -20.46
C LEU A 217 -9.09 -26.77 -19.79
N ALA A 218 -9.74 -27.76 -19.18
CA ALA A 218 -10.99 -27.55 -18.45
C ALA A 218 -10.78 -26.64 -17.24
N GLN A 219 -9.67 -26.81 -16.51
CA GLN A 219 -9.30 -25.96 -15.39
C GLN A 219 -9.01 -24.53 -15.87
N ALA A 220 -8.19 -24.36 -16.91
CA ALA A 220 -7.86 -23.07 -17.48
C ALA A 220 -9.11 -22.31 -17.96
N ARG A 221 -10.08 -23.00 -18.59
CA ARG A 221 -11.37 -22.39 -18.99
C ARG A 221 -12.22 -21.98 -17.79
N SER A 222 -12.23 -22.76 -16.71
CA SER A 222 -12.94 -22.40 -15.49
C SER A 222 -12.34 -21.15 -14.86
N ASP A 223 -11.01 -21.08 -14.82
CA ASP A 223 -10.30 -19.94 -14.23
C ASP A 223 -10.42 -18.69 -15.12
N GLN A 224 -10.38 -18.84 -16.45
CA GLN A 224 -10.69 -17.76 -17.39
C GLN A 224 -12.09 -17.19 -17.13
N LYS A 225 -13.12 -18.04 -17.04
CA LYS A 225 -14.50 -17.58 -16.82
C LYS A 225 -14.67 -16.85 -15.49
N LYS A 226 -13.98 -17.30 -14.44
CA LYS A 226 -13.96 -16.60 -13.14
C LYS A 226 -13.30 -15.23 -13.27
N ALA A 227 -12.13 -15.17 -13.91
CA ALA A 227 -11.41 -13.92 -14.14
C ALA A 227 -12.24 -12.93 -14.97
N GLU A 228 -12.95 -13.39 -16.00
CA GLU A 228 -13.86 -12.54 -16.81
C GLU A 228 -15.02 -11.99 -15.98
N THR A 229 -15.60 -12.81 -15.09
CA THR A 229 -16.68 -12.39 -14.19
C THR A 229 -16.18 -11.37 -13.17
N GLU A 230 -15.00 -11.61 -12.58
CA GLU A 230 -14.35 -10.69 -11.66
C GLU A 230 -13.99 -9.36 -12.33
N LEU A 231 -13.45 -9.40 -13.56
CA LEU A 231 -13.16 -8.20 -14.36
C LEU A 231 -14.44 -7.39 -14.63
N THR A 232 -15.50 -8.06 -15.08
CA THR A 232 -16.78 -7.39 -15.35
C THR A 232 -17.37 -6.74 -14.09
N GLY A 233 -17.27 -7.43 -12.94
CA GLY A 233 -17.68 -6.89 -11.66
C GLY A 233 -16.85 -5.69 -11.20
N ALA A 234 -15.53 -5.75 -11.39
CA ALA A 234 -14.61 -4.66 -11.07
C ALA A 234 -14.88 -3.43 -11.95
N THR A 235 -15.04 -3.61 -13.26
CA THR A 235 -15.36 -2.52 -14.20
C THR A 235 -16.69 -1.84 -13.85
N ARG A 236 -17.74 -2.61 -13.54
CA ARG A 236 -19.02 -2.01 -13.11
C ARG A 236 -18.87 -1.22 -11.81
N SER A 237 -18.12 -1.75 -10.84
CA SER A 237 -17.86 -1.04 -9.58
C SER A 237 -17.06 0.24 -9.79
N GLU A 238 -16.16 0.29 -10.78
CA GLU A 238 -15.43 1.49 -11.17
C GLU A 238 -16.36 2.53 -11.78
N GLU A 239 -17.21 2.12 -12.72
CA GLU A 239 -18.22 2.98 -13.37
C GLU A 239 -19.22 3.56 -12.35
N ASP A 240 -19.74 2.73 -11.44
CA ASP A 240 -20.64 3.17 -10.37
C ASP A 240 -19.96 4.15 -9.40
N GLY A 241 -18.68 3.91 -9.11
CA GLY A 241 -17.84 4.79 -8.32
C GLY A 241 -17.63 6.15 -8.98
N ALA A 242 -17.29 6.17 -10.27
CA ALA A 242 -17.12 7.39 -11.06
C ALA A 242 -18.43 8.20 -11.12
N ALA A 243 -19.56 7.55 -11.41
CA ALA A 243 -20.87 8.21 -11.42
C ALA A 243 -21.27 8.79 -10.06
N THR A 244 -20.81 8.17 -8.96
CA THR A 244 -21.03 8.70 -7.61
C THR A 244 -20.16 9.92 -7.33
N LEU A 245 -18.90 9.92 -7.77
CA LEU A 245 -18.01 11.07 -7.66
C LEU A 245 -18.56 12.28 -8.42
N ASP A 246 -18.97 12.10 -9.68
CA ASP A 246 -19.55 13.18 -10.50
C ASP A 246 -20.79 13.82 -9.84
N ARG A 247 -21.62 12.99 -9.18
CA ARG A 247 -22.78 13.46 -8.43
C ARG A 247 -22.37 14.33 -7.24
N ILE A 248 -21.40 13.86 -6.45
CA ILE A 248 -20.87 14.58 -5.28
C ILE A 248 -20.23 15.90 -5.71
N GLU A 249 -19.46 15.91 -6.81
CA GLU A 249 -18.85 17.13 -7.34
C GLU A 249 -19.91 18.14 -7.80
N THR A 250 -20.98 17.67 -8.43
CA THR A 250 -22.12 18.52 -8.83
C THR A 250 -22.82 19.11 -7.61
N GLU A 251 -23.08 18.30 -6.57
CA GLU A 251 -23.68 18.76 -5.31
C GLU A 251 -22.78 19.77 -4.60
N LEU A 252 -21.47 19.54 -4.57
CA LEU A 252 -20.49 20.48 -3.99
C LEU A 252 -20.52 21.83 -4.72
N ALA A 253 -20.49 21.83 -6.05
CA ALA A 253 -20.55 23.04 -6.85
C ALA A 253 -21.87 23.82 -6.65
N GLU A 254 -22.98 23.13 -6.36
CA GLU A 254 -24.24 23.78 -5.99
C GLU A 254 -24.18 24.38 -4.58
N LEU A 255 -23.65 23.64 -3.60
CA LEU A 255 -23.50 24.12 -2.23
C LEU A 255 -22.56 25.33 -2.15
N GLU A 256 -21.48 25.35 -2.91
CA GLU A 256 -20.56 26.49 -3.01
C GLU A 256 -21.25 27.73 -3.58
N ARG A 257 -22.07 27.57 -4.63
CA ARG A 257 -22.89 28.66 -5.18
C ARG A 257 -23.88 29.20 -4.13
N ARG A 258 -24.58 28.32 -3.42
CA ARG A 258 -25.51 28.71 -2.33
C ARG A 258 -24.78 29.45 -1.21
N ARG A 259 -23.59 28.98 -0.83
CA ARG A 259 -22.73 29.64 0.17
C ARG A 259 -22.35 31.05 -0.27
N ALA A 260 -21.91 31.22 -1.52
CA ALA A 260 -21.53 32.53 -2.04
C ALA A 260 -22.69 33.54 -2.03
N VAL A 261 -23.91 33.10 -2.38
CA VAL A 261 -25.12 33.93 -2.28
C VAL A 261 -25.40 34.32 -0.84
N ALA A 262 -25.39 33.37 0.09
CA ALA A 262 -25.64 33.63 1.51
C ALA A 262 -24.60 34.60 2.12
N GLU A 263 -23.32 34.49 1.71
CA GLU A 263 -22.27 35.41 2.15
C GLU A 263 -22.50 36.84 1.64
N GLN A 264 -22.94 37.00 0.39
CA GLN A 264 -23.30 38.30 -0.18
C GLN A 264 -24.51 38.91 0.55
N GLU A 265 -25.55 38.13 0.82
CA GLU A 265 -26.73 38.58 1.57
C GLU A 265 -26.36 39.00 3.00
N LEU A 266 -25.53 38.21 3.68
CA LEU A 266 -25.02 38.56 5.01
C LEU A 266 -24.22 39.85 4.99
N SER A 267 -23.38 40.06 3.97
CA SER A 267 -22.60 41.30 3.81
C SER A 267 -23.53 42.51 3.61
N ARG A 268 -24.55 42.38 2.76
CA ARG A 268 -25.57 43.42 2.54
C ARG A 268 -26.35 43.73 3.83
N ALA A 269 -26.78 42.71 4.57
CA ALA A 269 -27.48 42.87 5.84
C ALA A 269 -26.61 43.58 6.89
N LYS A 270 -25.31 43.25 6.96
CA LYS A 270 -24.35 43.94 7.85
C LYS A 270 -24.20 45.42 7.48
N LEU A 271 -24.13 45.75 6.20
CA LEU A 271 -24.05 47.14 5.74
C LEU A 271 -25.35 47.91 6.04
N ALA A 272 -26.51 47.30 5.76
CA ALA A 272 -27.81 47.88 6.07
C ALA A 272 -27.97 48.14 7.58
N ARG A 273 -27.59 47.18 8.44
CA ARG A 273 -27.58 47.37 9.90
C ARG A 273 -26.72 48.56 10.32
N ARG A 274 -25.48 48.66 9.82
CA ARG A 274 -24.59 49.78 10.12
C ARG A 274 -25.16 51.13 9.65
N ALA A 275 -25.84 51.16 8.52
CA ALA A 275 -26.51 52.36 8.03
C ALA A 275 -27.69 52.75 8.94
N ALA A 276 -28.52 51.79 9.34
CA ALA A 276 -29.63 52.01 10.27
C ALA A 276 -29.14 52.50 11.65
N GLU A 277 -28.04 51.94 12.18
CA GLU A 277 -27.42 52.40 13.44
C GLU A 277 -26.97 53.86 13.37
N ARG A 278 -26.36 54.27 12.26
CA ARG A 278 -25.97 55.68 12.05
C ARG A 278 -27.18 56.59 11.93
N ALA A 279 -28.21 56.19 11.17
CA ALA A 279 -29.44 56.95 11.03
C ALA A 279 -30.16 57.12 12.37
N PHE A 280 -30.26 56.04 13.16
CA PHE A 280 -30.81 56.07 14.52
C PHE A 280 -30.05 57.04 15.42
N THR A 281 -28.72 57.00 15.41
CA THR A 281 -27.88 57.89 16.23
C THR A 281 -28.07 59.36 15.83
N ALA A 282 -28.16 59.65 14.52
CA ALA A 282 -28.41 61.00 14.02
C ALA A 282 -29.83 61.50 14.38
N ALA A 283 -30.85 60.66 14.22
CA ALA A 283 -32.22 60.99 14.60
C ALA A 283 -32.33 61.28 16.10
N ARG A 284 -31.74 60.43 16.95
CA ARG A 284 -31.72 60.63 18.41
C ARG A 284 -31.08 61.96 18.79
N ARG A 285 -29.97 62.34 18.14
CA ARG A 285 -29.32 63.62 18.39
C ARG A 285 -30.22 64.80 18.02
N ARG A 286 -30.84 64.75 16.83
CA ARG A 286 -31.76 65.79 16.37
C ARG A 286 -32.98 65.92 17.28
N THR A 287 -33.53 64.80 17.75
CA THR A 287 -34.61 64.80 18.74
C THR A 287 -34.17 65.53 20.01
N GLY A 288 -33.01 65.19 20.57
CA GLY A 288 -32.49 65.88 21.76
C GLY A 288 -32.19 67.38 21.53
N GLU A 289 -31.72 67.77 20.35
CA GLU A 289 -31.53 69.19 19.98
C GLU A 289 -32.86 69.95 19.91
N VAL A 290 -33.92 69.33 19.37
CA VAL A 290 -35.26 69.92 19.29
C VAL A 290 -35.92 69.98 20.66
N GLU A 291 -35.83 68.91 21.47
CA GLU A 291 -36.33 68.88 22.84
C GLU A 291 -35.70 70.00 23.68
N ALA A 292 -34.37 70.16 23.63
CA ALA A 292 -33.66 71.22 24.33
C ALA A 292 -34.06 72.63 23.84
N ALA A 293 -34.34 72.80 22.55
CA ALA A 293 -34.80 74.09 22.01
C ALA A 293 -36.23 74.42 22.45
N VAL A 294 -37.11 73.43 22.55
CA VAL A 294 -38.47 73.59 23.09
C VAL A 294 -38.40 73.96 24.58
N GLU A 295 -37.61 73.23 25.38
CA GLU A 295 -37.43 73.55 26.81
C GLU A 295 -36.87 74.96 27.04
N ALA A 296 -35.96 75.42 26.18
CA ALA A 296 -35.43 76.78 26.25
C ALA A 296 -36.49 77.84 25.92
N LEU A 297 -37.34 77.62 24.91
CA LEU A 297 -38.45 78.52 24.58
C LEU A 297 -39.48 78.58 25.70
N ASP A 298 -39.86 77.43 26.26
CA ASP A 298 -40.81 77.35 27.37
C ASP A 298 -40.29 78.14 28.59
N ALA A 299 -38.98 78.03 28.90
CA ALA A 299 -38.35 78.80 29.97
C ALA A 299 -38.33 80.32 29.71
N GLU A 300 -38.07 80.74 28.46
CA GLU A 300 -38.14 82.16 28.07
C GLU A 300 -39.57 82.73 28.20
N GLU A 301 -40.59 81.95 27.84
CA GLU A 301 -42.00 82.33 27.99
C GLU A 301 -42.43 82.44 29.47
N GLU A 302 -41.99 81.53 30.33
CA GLU A 302 -42.23 81.57 31.77
C GLU A 302 -41.59 82.81 32.43
N ASP A 303 -40.34 83.14 32.08
CA ASP A 303 -39.64 84.33 32.57
C ASP A 303 -40.35 85.63 32.12
N ALA A 304 -40.85 85.68 30.88
CA ALA A 304 -41.61 86.81 30.37
C ALA A 304 -42.94 87.00 31.12
N ALA A 305 -43.66 85.91 31.41
CA ALA A 305 -44.93 85.96 32.16
C ALA A 305 -44.72 86.33 33.65
N GLY A 306 -43.62 85.90 34.26
CA GLY A 306 -43.27 86.26 35.66
C GLY A 306 -42.78 87.70 35.83
N GLY A 307 -42.22 88.31 34.79
CA GLY A 307 -41.81 89.71 34.78
C GLY A 307 -42.98 90.70 34.82
N ASP A 308 -44.09 90.36 34.15
CA ASP A 308 -45.29 91.20 34.07
C ASP A 308 -46.05 91.23 35.41
N GLN A 309 -46.03 90.14 36.19
CA GLN A 309 -46.64 90.08 37.53
C GLN A 309 -45.86 90.81 38.64
N ARG A 310 -44.63 91.27 38.39
CA ARG A 310 -43.83 92.07 39.35
C ARG A 310 -43.89 93.57 39.09
N ALA A 311 -44.58 94.00 38.04
CA ALA A 311 -44.67 95.40 37.62
C ALA A 311 -45.97 96.12 38.04
N ASP A 312 -46.92 95.41 38.67
CA ASP A 312 -48.10 95.95 39.36
C ASP A 312 -47.94 95.89 40.90
#